data_AF-A0A926JF36-F1
#
_entry.id   AF-A0A926JF36-F1
#
_cell.length_a   1.000
_cell.length_b   1.000
_cell.length_c   1.000
_cell.angle_alpha   90.00
_cell.angle_beta   90.00
_cell.angle_gamma   90.00
#
_symmetry.space_group_name_H-M   'P 1'
#
loop_
_entity.id
_entity.type
_entity.pdbx_description
1 polymer ?
#
loop_
_entity_poly.entity_id
_entity_poly.type
_entity_poly.pdbx_seq_one_letter_code
_entity_poly.pdbx_strand_id
1 'polypeptide(L)'
;MCRPATGCGSPPCWTIWPGWRTPPCWTRAARRVLAAGWAGRVRRRLLWSRCCRGCWRVRSWRRHGSSWRASTRTRRNWRPARRRWPVVEVAPWWSLFVAPALLLILAVLALAGDALLAATVAGRPATASAALRPLLEVPRLLVAQPRRTPAPDVLLWRLGVLVVPVAAVLSVLVVPFGHRVVADLEVGVVWFNVMEVLTWGGLWLAGWGPNAAFSLIGGYRFIAQGLAYELPLMFALISAGTGAESLRLSDIVAAQQGLWFAVWMPVAFVVYLASVLAFSFLGPFGYPADRDIAGGVLGETSGVDRLMLQAGRWLLLAAGAAMAVPLFLGGGAGPGLPAWAWSLIKTLAVLGLLVWVRRRMPTVRADRYVEFAWVVLIPLTIAQALVPALVVLNR
;
A
#
# COMPACT_ATOMS: atom_id res chain seq x y z
N MET A 1 8.99 15.59 -49.57
CA MET A 1 9.33 14.28 -50.14
C MET A 1 9.45 13.28 -49.00
N CYS A 2 8.56 12.30 -48.91
CA CYS A 2 8.64 11.21 -47.92
C CYS A 2 8.87 9.90 -48.68
N ARG A 3 9.97 9.19 -48.36
CA ARG A 3 10.21 7.82 -48.85
C ARG A 3 9.31 6.82 -48.10
N PRO A 4 8.90 5.70 -48.73
CA PRO A 4 8.14 4.65 -48.04
C PRO A 4 9.12 3.72 -47.29
N ALA A 5 8.78 3.38 -46.05
CA ALA A 5 9.40 2.27 -45.34
C ALA A 5 8.61 0.99 -45.64
N THR A 6 9.31 -0.01 -46.14
CA THR A 6 8.88 -1.39 -46.35
C THR A 6 8.90 -2.18 -45.04
N GLY A 7 7.98 -3.16 -44.90
CA GLY A 7 8.13 -4.32 -44.02
C GLY A 7 7.44 -4.24 -42.65
N CYS A 8 6.21 -4.76 -42.55
CA CYS A 8 5.65 -5.24 -41.28
C CYS A 8 5.83 -6.77 -41.23
N GLY A 9 6.77 -7.24 -40.41
CA GLY A 9 6.81 -8.64 -39.97
C GLY A 9 5.85 -8.83 -38.79
N SER A 10 5.04 -9.89 -38.86
CA SER A 10 4.16 -10.36 -37.79
C SER A 10 4.93 -11.14 -36.71
N PRO A 11 4.62 -11.02 -35.41
CA PRO A 11 5.12 -11.95 -34.39
C PRO A 11 4.18 -13.18 -34.26
N PRO A 12 4.68 -14.35 -33.84
CA PRO A 12 3.90 -15.57 -33.74
C PRO A 12 3.05 -15.61 -32.44
N CYS A 13 1.82 -16.09 -32.56
CA CYS A 13 0.97 -16.46 -31.41
C CYS A 13 1.32 -17.88 -30.94
N TRP A 14 1.67 -18.02 -29.66
CA TRP A 14 1.77 -19.32 -28.99
C TRP A 14 0.38 -19.77 -28.53
N THR A 15 0.02 -21.01 -28.85
CA THR A 15 -1.21 -21.70 -28.45
C THR A 15 -0.95 -22.57 -27.22
N ILE A 16 -1.69 -22.33 -26.13
CA ILE A 16 -1.82 -23.27 -24.99
C ILE A 16 -3.31 -23.57 -24.81
N TRP A 17 -3.63 -24.85 -25.04
CA TRP A 17 -4.86 -25.60 -24.72
C TRP A 17 -6.17 -25.35 -25.48
N PRO A 18 -6.87 -26.43 -25.90
CA PRO A 18 -8.07 -26.37 -26.74
C PRO A 18 -9.33 -26.39 -25.86
N GLY A 19 -10.29 -25.50 -26.08
CA GLY A 19 -11.59 -25.67 -25.44
C GLY A 19 -12.59 -24.52 -25.49
N TRP A 20 -12.21 -23.31 -25.89
CA TRP A 20 -13.14 -22.18 -25.95
C TRP A 20 -12.97 -21.40 -27.25
N ARG A 21 -13.96 -21.54 -28.15
CA ARG A 21 -14.08 -20.74 -29.37
C ARG A 21 -14.59 -19.34 -28.99
N THR A 22 -13.76 -18.31 -29.15
CA THR A 22 -14.23 -16.92 -29.19
C THR A 22 -14.53 -16.51 -30.64
N PRO A 23 -15.61 -15.73 -30.90
CA PRO A 23 -16.01 -15.35 -32.25
C PRO A 23 -15.08 -14.28 -32.85
N PRO A 24 -14.96 -14.21 -34.19
CA PRO A 24 -13.96 -13.38 -34.86
C PRO A 24 -14.21 -11.88 -34.68
N CYS A 25 -13.15 -11.16 -34.31
CA CYS A 25 -13.10 -9.70 -34.32
C CYS A 25 -13.50 -9.16 -35.69
N TRP A 26 -14.57 -8.37 -35.68
CA TRP A 26 -15.09 -7.62 -36.81
C TRP A 26 -14.02 -6.74 -37.45
N THR A 27 -13.62 -7.10 -38.68
CA THR A 27 -13.00 -6.19 -39.64
C THR A 27 -13.81 -6.23 -40.92
N ARG A 28 -14.84 -5.38 -41.03
CA ARG A 28 -15.37 -4.94 -42.33
C ARG A 28 -16.14 -3.63 -42.18
N ALA A 29 -15.49 -2.57 -42.62
CA ALA A 29 -16.15 -1.32 -42.95
C ALA A 29 -17.14 -1.53 -44.09
N ALA A 30 -18.38 -1.07 -43.87
CA ALA A 30 -19.32 -0.49 -44.83
C ALA A 30 -19.23 -0.91 -46.32
N ARG A 31 -20.27 -1.61 -46.80
CA ARG A 31 -20.80 -1.44 -48.16
C ARG A 31 -22.31 -1.13 -48.12
N ARG A 32 -22.61 0.07 -48.64
CA ARG A 32 -23.77 0.47 -49.46
C ARG A 32 -25.18 0.30 -48.91
N VAL A 33 -25.77 1.45 -48.57
CA VAL A 33 -27.19 1.80 -48.78
C VAL A 33 -27.56 1.60 -50.25
N LEU A 34 -28.74 1.04 -50.56
CA LEU A 34 -29.77 1.63 -51.44
C LEU A 34 -30.99 0.70 -51.63
N ALA A 35 -32.14 1.11 -51.08
CA ALA A 35 -33.46 1.19 -51.72
C ALA A 35 -34.32 2.06 -50.78
N ALA A 36 -34.38 3.37 -51.00
CA ALA A 36 -35.41 4.08 -51.77
C ALA A 36 -36.47 4.67 -50.83
N GLY A 37 -36.54 6.01 -50.79
CA GLY A 37 -37.63 6.74 -50.15
C GLY A 37 -37.20 8.03 -49.44
N TRP A 38 -37.52 9.16 -50.07
CA TRP A 38 -37.79 10.48 -49.46
C TRP A 38 -36.63 11.46 -49.15
N ALA A 39 -36.61 12.49 -49.99
CA ALA A 39 -36.49 13.93 -49.70
C ALA A 39 -35.24 14.49 -48.96
N GLY A 40 -34.40 15.17 -49.75
CA GLY A 40 -33.82 16.48 -49.43
C GLY A 40 -33.07 16.68 -48.10
N ARG A 41 -31.74 16.51 -48.10
CA ARG A 41 -30.80 17.38 -47.37
C ARG A 41 -29.33 17.09 -47.68
N VAL A 42 -28.54 18.15 -47.75
CA VAL A 42 -27.10 18.26 -48.05
C VAL A 42 -26.25 17.20 -47.30
N ARG A 43 -25.62 16.26 -48.03
CA ARG A 43 -24.70 15.26 -47.46
C ARG A 43 -23.27 15.82 -47.29
N ARG A 44 -22.88 16.14 -46.06
CA ARG A 44 -21.45 16.25 -45.68
C ARG A 44 -20.85 14.84 -45.58
N ARG A 45 -19.87 14.50 -46.42
CA ARG A 45 -19.05 13.29 -46.26
C ARG A 45 -17.89 13.59 -45.30
N LEU A 46 -17.97 13.07 -44.08
CA LEU A 46 -16.87 13.03 -43.13
C LEU A 46 -16.18 11.67 -43.27
N LEU A 47 -14.97 11.65 -43.85
CA LEU A 47 -14.12 10.46 -43.90
C LEU A 47 -13.13 10.52 -42.73
N TRP A 48 -13.29 9.61 -41.78
CA TRP A 48 -12.40 9.43 -40.64
C TRP A 48 -11.42 8.30 -40.97
N SER A 49 -10.14 8.62 -41.15
CA SER A 49 -9.08 7.62 -41.30
C SER A 49 -8.18 7.63 -40.07
N ARG A 50 -8.01 6.48 -39.41
CA ARG A 50 -6.97 6.29 -38.37
C ARG A 50 -5.60 6.38 -39.04
N CYS A 51 -4.86 7.44 -38.75
CA CYS A 51 -3.43 7.51 -38.95
C CYS A 51 -2.80 7.45 -37.56
N CYS A 52 -1.75 6.64 -37.38
CA CYS A 52 -0.99 6.32 -36.16
C CYS A 52 -1.22 7.15 -34.87
N ARG A 53 -1.29 6.43 -33.74
CA ARG A 53 -1.44 6.87 -32.33
C ARG A 53 -1.81 8.35 -32.13
N GLY A 54 -3.10 8.61 -31.95
CA GLY A 54 -3.60 9.80 -31.25
C GLY A 54 -3.87 11.06 -32.09
N CYS A 55 -3.72 11.03 -33.41
CA CYS A 55 -4.11 12.15 -34.27
C CYS A 55 -5.40 11.86 -35.04
N TRP A 56 -6.47 12.61 -34.72
CA TRP A 56 -7.70 12.62 -35.52
C TRP A 56 -7.63 13.72 -36.59
N ARG A 57 -7.73 13.36 -37.87
CA ARG A 57 -7.87 14.31 -38.98
C ARG A 57 -9.33 14.36 -39.42
N VAL A 58 -9.95 15.53 -39.34
CA VAL A 58 -11.24 15.79 -39.97
C VAL A 58 -10.99 16.48 -41.31
N ARG A 59 -11.28 15.78 -42.41
CA ARG A 59 -11.34 16.39 -43.75
C ARG A 59 -12.76 16.84 -44.02
N SER A 60 -12.94 18.13 -44.28
CA SER A 60 -14.22 18.66 -44.75
C SER A 60 -14.05 19.20 -46.17
N TRP A 61 -14.96 18.79 -47.05
CA TRP A 61 -15.02 19.24 -48.43
C TRP A 61 -16.16 20.26 -48.56
N ARG A 62 -15.85 21.48 -49.00
CA ARG A 62 -16.85 22.47 -49.40
C ARG A 62 -16.73 22.70 -50.91
N ARG A 63 -17.87 22.73 -51.59
CA ARG A 63 -17.98 23.00 -53.02
C ARG A 63 -18.10 24.51 -53.21
N HIS A 64 -17.18 25.13 -53.96
CA HIS A 64 -17.29 26.52 -54.42
C HIS A 64 -17.22 26.50 -55.94
N GLY A 65 -18.37 26.64 -56.60
CA GLY A 65 -18.47 26.54 -58.07
C GLY A 65 -18.02 25.18 -58.61
N SER A 66 -17.26 25.19 -59.72
CA SER A 66 -16.76 23.99 -60.43
C SER A 66 -15.54 23.31 -59.78
N SER A 67 -14.99 23.85 -58.69
CA SER A 67 -13.80 23.31 -58.04
C SER A 67 -14.05 22.80 -56.61
N TRP A 68 -13.41 21.68 -56.27
CA TRP A 68 -13.44 21.10 -54.93
C TRP A 68 -12.21 21.53 -54.14
N ARG A 69 -12.39 22.23 -53.01
CA ARG A 69 -11.28 22.66 -52.13
C ARG A 69 -11.37 21.91 -50.80
N ALA A 70 -10.33 21.14 -50.48
CA ALA A 70 -10.24 20.39 -49.22
C ALA A 70 -9.60 21.27 -48.14
N SER A 71 -10.28 21.46 -47.01
CA SER A 71 -9.67 22.07 -45.81
C SER A 71 -9.36 20.97 -44.79
N THR A 72 -8.10 20.89 -44.39
CA THR A 72 -7.65 19.99 -43.33
C THR A 72 -7.45 20.80 -42.05
N ARG A 73 -8.37 20.61 -41.09
CA ARG A 73 -8.23 21.20 -39.75
C ARG A 73 -7.60 20.15 -38.84
N THR A 74 -6.29 20.26 -38.62
CA THR A 74 -5.58 19.45 -37.63
C THR A 74 -5.86 20.01 -36.24
N ARG A 75 -6.76 19.36 -35.48
CA ARG A 75 -6.82 19.59 -34.04
C ARG A 75 -5.57 18.97 -33.42
N ARG A 76 -4.61 19.82 -33.06
CA ARG A 76 -3.46 19.44 -32.25
C ARG A 76 -4.03 19.13 -30.86
N ASN A 77 -4.15 17.85 -30.50
CA ASN A 77 -4.44 17.46 -29.13
C ASN A 77 -3.27 17.96 -28.27
N TRP A 78 -3.44 19.11 -27.64
CA TRP A 78 -2.59 19.56 -26.56
C TRP A 78 -2.80 18.58 -25.41
N ARG A 79 -2.02 17.50 -25.37
CA ARG A 79 -1.78 16.80 -24.12
C ARG A 79 -0.93 17.77 -23.30
N PRO A 80 -1.40 18.31 -22.16
CA PRO A 80 -0.52 19.07 -21.30
C PRO A 80 0.66 18.16 -20.97
N ALA A 81 1.88 18.71 -21.08
CA ALA A 81 3.07 18.02 -20.67
C ALA A 81 2.88 17.66 -19.18
N ARG A 82 2.47 16.42 -18.89
CA ARG A 82 2.54 15.87 -17.54
C ARG A 82 4.00 16.03 -17.16
N ARG A 83 4.32 16.94 -16.23
CA ARG A 83 5.65 17.05 -15.65
C ARG A 83 6.01 15.63 -15.19
N ARG A 84 6.89 14.97 -15.93
CA ARG A 84 7.34 13.62 -15.56
C ARG A 84 8.17 13.82 -14.31
N TRP A 85 7.58 13.52 -13.15
CA TRP A 85 8.39 13.21 -11.98
C TRP A 85 9.40 12.13 -12.36
N PRO A 86 10.59 12.12 -11.73
CA PRO A 86 11.56 11.09 -12.03
C PRO A 86 10.91 9.73 -11.80
N VAL A 87 11.01 8.87 -12.80
CA VAL A 87 10.46 7.53 -12.77
C VAL A 87 11.07 6.82 -11.56
N VAL A 88 10.24 6.16 -10.75
CA VAL A 88 10.78 5.32 -9.67
C VAL A 88 11.49 4.15 -10.34
N GLU A 89 12.78 4.04 -10.09
CA GLU A 89 13.64 3.00 -10.65
C GLU A 89 13.72 1.81 -9.69
N VAL A 90 13.79 0.61 -10.26
CA VAL A 90 14.09 -0.58 -9.48
C VAL A 90 15.53 -0.47 -8.98
N ALA A 91 15.68 -0.57 -7.67
CA ALA A 91 16.96 -0.46 -7.01
C ALA A 91 17.86 -1.68 -7.35
N PRO A 92 19.19 -1.54 -7.27
CA PRO A 92 20.10 -2.65 -7.52
C PRO A 92 19.91 -3.76 -6.49
N TRP A 93 20.34 -4.99 -6.79
CA TRP A 93 20.16 -6.18 -5.94
C TRP A 93 20.59 -6.00 -4.47
N TRP A 94 21.59 -5.16 -4.18
CA TRP A 94 22.03 -4.89 -2.80
C TRP A 94 20.97 -4.16 -1.95
N SER A 95 19.96 -3.54 -2.57
CA SER A 95 18.85 -2.91 -1.85
C SER A 95 18.00 -3.91 -1.07
N LEU A 96 18.10 -5.20 -1.43
CA LEU A 96 17.48 -6.31 -0.67
C LEU A 96 18.00 -6.38 0.77
N PHE A 97 19.22 -5.89 1.04
CA PHE A 97 19.79 -5.82 2.39
C PHE A 97 19.59 -4.44 3.03
N VAL A 98 19.61 -3.38 2.22
CA VAL A 98 19.43 -2.01 2.71
C VAL A 98 18.02 -1.75 3.20
N ALA A 99 16.99 -2.26 2.52
CA ALA A 99 15.60 -2.02 2.95
C ALA A 99 15.28 -2.67 4.31
N PRO A 100 15.62 -3.94 4.60
CA PRO A 100 15.48 -4.52 5.94
C PRO A 100 16.33 -3.80 6.99
N ALA A 101 17.56 -3.38 6.66
CA ALA A 101 18.41 -2.64 7.59
C ALA A 101 17.82 -1.26 7.93
N LEU A 102 17.30 -0.54 6.94
CA LEU A 102 16.59 0.72 7.14
C LEU A 102 15.33 0.52 7.98
N LEU A 103 14.56 -0.54 7.71
CA LEU A 103 13.38 -0.88 8.50
C LEU A 103 13.74 -1.16 9.97
N LEU A 104 14.83 -1.90 10.20
CA LEU A 104 15.33 -2.16 11.54
C LEU A 104 15.75 -0.87 12.25
N ILE A 105 16.45 0.03 11.56
CA ILE A 105 16.82 1.35 12.09
C ILE A 105 15.57 2.14 12.47
N LEU A 106 14.55 2.18 11.60
CA LEU A 106 13.28 2.87 11.88
C LEU A 106 12.57 2.26 13.10
N ALA A 107 12.52 0.94 13.21
CA ALA A 107 11.94 0.25 14.37
C ALA A 107 12.69 0.54 15.67
N VAL A 108 14.03 0.57 15.61
CA VAL A 108 14.89 0.95 16.76
C VAL A 108 14.65 2.39 17.17
N LEU A 109 14.54 3.32 16.22
CA LEU A 109 14.22 4.72 16.49
C LEU A 109 12.82 4.87 17.12
N ALA A 110 11.82 4.13 16.64
CA ALA A 110 10.48 4.11 17.23
C ALA A 110 10.50 3.58 18.67
N LEU A 111 11.23 2.48 18.92
CA LEU A 111 11.38 1.90 20.24
C LEU A 111 12.10 2.85 21.21
N ALA A 112 13.17 3.51 20.75
CA ALA A 112 13.90 4.52 21.52
C ALA A 112 13.01 5.75 21.83
N GLY A 113 12.26 6.22 20.84
CA GLY A 113 11.28 7.30 21.01
C GLY A 113 10.19 6.95 22.02
N ASP A 114 9.68 5.71 21.96
CA ASP A 114 8.70 5.21 22.93
C ASP A 114 9.26 5.14 24.34
N ALA A 115 10.52 4.74 24.51
CA ALA A 115 11.19 4.67 25.80
C ALA A 115 11.44 6.06 26.41
N LEU A 116 11.80 7.04 25.57
CA LEU A 116 11.93 8.44 25.97
C LEU A 116 10.58 9.01 26.43
N LEU A 117 9.51 8.78 25.66
CA LEU A 117 8.16 9.18 26.06
C LEU A 117 7.70 8.46 27.34
N ALA A 118 8.10 7.21 27.54
CA ALA A 118 7.85 6.49 28.80
C ALA A 118 8.53 7.16 29.99
N ALA A 119 9.77 7.61 29.81
CA ALA A 119 10.53 8.27 30.86
C ALA A 119 9.86 9.60 31.23
N THR A 120 9.50 10.42 30.23
CA THR A 120 8.88 11.72 30.47
C THR A 120 7.51 11.60 31.14
N VAL A 121 6.66 10.67 30.71
CA VAL A 121 5.35 10.43 31.34
C VAL A 121 5.50 9.93 32.78
N ALA A 122 6.56 9.19 33.09
CA ALA A 122 6.88 8.74 34.43
C ALA A 122 7.63 9.78 35.30
N GLY A 123 7.78 11.03 34.83
CA GLY A 123 8.51 12.08 35.54
C GLY A 123 10.04 11.88 35.60
N ARG A 124 10.58 10.94 34.80
CA ARG A 124 12.03 10.68 34.69
C ARG A 124 12.63 11.52 33.55
N PRO A 125 13.90 11.95 33.66
CA PRO A 125 14.52 12.76 32.62
C PRO A 125 14.70 11.97 31.31
N ALA A 126 14.43 12.62 30.18
CA ALA A 126 14.65 12.12 28.82
C ALA A 126 16.16 12.08 28.52
N THR A 127 16.82 11.02 28.99
CA THR A 127 18.27 10.83 28.88
C THR A 127 18.61 9.88 27.73
N ALA A 128 19.82 9.99 27.18
CA ALA A 128 20.31 9.04 26.17
C ALA A 128 20.30 7.59 26.68
N SER A 129 20.59 7.39 27.98
CA SER A 129 20.48 6.08 28.61
C SER A 129 19.05 5.56 28.61
N ALA A 130 18.03 6.41 28.80
CA ALA A 130 16.63 6.01 28.71
C ALA A 130 16.24 5.56 27.29
N ALA A 131 16.75 6.22 26.24
CA ALA A 131 16.55 5.81 24.85
C ALA A 131 17.21 4.46 24.54
N LEU A 132 18.38 4.19 25.12
CA LEU A 132 19.16 2.97 24.88
C LEU A 132 18.69 1.77 25.72
N ARG A 133 17.96 1.97 26.83
CA ARG A 133 17.47 0.90 27.72
C ARG A 133 16.83 -0.29 26.97
N PRO A 134 15.91 -0.10 26.01
CA PRO A 134 15.31 -1.23 25.30
C PRO A 134 16.33 -2.03 24.49
N LEU A 135 17.37 -1.38 23.96
CA LEU A 135 18.44 -2.04 23.22
C LEU A 135 19.37 -2.83 24.15
N LEU A 136 19.55 -2.36 25.39
CA LEU A 136 20.31 -3.09 26.41
C LEU A 136 19.61 -4.38 26.88
N GLU A 137 18.29 -4.50 26.69
CA GLU A 137 17.57 -5.75 26.94
C GLU A 137 17.79 -6.80 25.84
N VAL A 138 18.27 -6.41 24.65
CA VAL A 138 18.49 -7.35 23.53
C VAL A 138 19.55 -8.40 23.87
N PRO A 139 20.77 -8.06 24.30
CA PRO A 139 21.76 -9.06 24.72
C PRO A 139 21.25 -9.96 25.84
N ARG A 140 20.51 -9.39 26.80
CA ARG A 140 19.90 -10.16 27.89
C ARG A 140 18.91 -11.20 27.36
N LEU A 141 18.05 -10.84 26.40
CA LEU A 141 17.11 -11.78 25.78
C LEU A 141 17.80 -12.83 24.91
N LEU A 142 18.94 -12.50 24.29
CA LEU A 142 19.71 -13.48 23.50
C LEU A 142 20.33 -14.59 24.36
N VAL A 143 20.76 -14.25 25.58
CA VAL A 143 21.38 -15.21 26.52
C VAL A 143 20.33 -15.88 27.43
N ALA A 144 19.14 -15.30 27.55
CA ALA A 144 18.09 -15.84 28.39
C ALA A 144 17.65 -17.25 27.95
N GLN A 145 17.52 -18.15 28.93
CA GLN A 145 17.13 -19.53 28.69
C GLN A 145 15.71 -19.63 28.10
N PRO A 146 15.52 -20.37 26.99
CA PRO A 146 14.19 -20.65 26.45
C PRO A 146 13.38 -21.51 27.42
N ARG A 147 12.22 -21.01 27.83
CA ARG A 147 11.18 -21.76 28.54
C ARG A 147 10.38 -22.58 27.54
N ARG A 148 10.02 -23.79 27.93
CA ARG A 148 9.10 -24.67 27.19
C ARG A 148 7.98 -25.09 28.11
N THR A 149 6.79 -25.13 27.57
CA THR A 149 5.59 -25.66 28.22
C THR A 149 5.53 -27.19 28.07
N PRO A 150 4.69 -27.89 28.85
CA PRO A 150 4.44 -29.32 28.64
C PRO A 150 3.72 -29.56 27.30
N ALA A 151 4.23 -30.49 26.50
CA ALA A 151 3.69 -30.84 25.18
C ALA A 151 3.41 -29.63 24.25
N PRO A 152 4.43 -28.83 23.90
CA PRO A 152 4.27 -27.73 22.95
C PRO A 152 4.26 -28.26 21.52
N ASP A 153 3.47 -27.63 20.65
CA ASP A 153 3.63 -27.76 19.21
C ASP A 153 4.78 -26.86 18.74
N VAL A 154 5.97 -27.46 18.69
CA VAL A 154 7.22 -26.75 18.37
C VAL A 154 7.21 -26.20 16.94
N LEU A 155 6.56 -26.88 16.00
CA LEU A 155 6.52 -26.44 14.60
C LEU A 155 5.67 -25.17 14.49
N LEU A 156 4.44 -25.21 15.01
CA LEU A 156 3.54 -24.06 14.97
C LEU A 156 4.12 -22.88 15.75
N TRP A 157 4.73 -23.13 16.92
CA TRP A 157 5.38 -22.07 17.70
C TRP A 157 6.49 -21.39 16.89
N ARG A 158 7.44 -22.15 16.33
CA ARG A 158 8.56 -21.58 15.57
C ARG A 158 8.10 -20.83 14.33
N LEU A 159 7.12 -21.37 13.59
CA LEU A 159 6.53 -20.68 12.44
C LEU A 159 5.87 -19.37 12.88
N GLY A 160 5.10 -19.38 13.96
CA GLY A 160 4.45 -18.19 14.49
C GLY A 160 5.45 -17.08 14.86
N VAL A 161 6.52 -17.43 15.56
CA VAL A 161 7.59 -16.50 15.96
C VAL A 161 8.33 -15.92 14.75
N LEU A 162 8.57 -16.73 13.71
CA LEU A 162 9.33 -16.31 12.53
C LEU A 162 8.49 -15.49 11.54
N VAL A 163 7.22 -15.84 11.35
CA VAL A 163 6.36 -15.22 10.32
C VAL A 163 6.21 -13.71 10.55
N VAL A 164 6.05 -13.26 11.79
CA VAL A 164 5.80 -11.84 12.11
C VAL A 164 6.94 -10.92 11.62
N PRO A 165 8.22 -11.10 12.04
CA PRO A 165 9.30 -10.25 11.54
C PRO A 165 9.58 -10.46 10.05
N VAL A 166 9.45 -11.69 9.52
CA VAL A 166 9.67 -11.96 8.09
C VAL A 166 8.64 -11.22 7.23
N ALA A 167 7.37 -11.27 7.60
CA ALA A 167 6.30 -10.54 6.94
C ALA A 167 6.56 -9.02 6.93
N ALA A 168 6.99 -8.45 8.06
CA ALA A 168 7.33 -7.03 8.14
C ALA A 168 8.50 -6.65 7.20
N VAL A 169 9.51 -7.51 7.08
CA VAL A 169 10.64 -7.30 6.15
C VAL A 169 10.19 -7.44 4.69
N LEU A 170 9.34 -8.41 4.38
CA LEU A 170 8.84 -8.59 3.02
C LEU A 170 7.90 -7.46 2.60
N SER A 171 7.13 -6.88 3.54
CA SER A 171 6.20 -5.79 3.23
C SER A 171 6.91 -4.51 2.81
N VAL A 172 8.12 -4.23 3.33
CA VAL A 172 8.86 -3.00 2.98
C VAL A 172 9.52 -3.06 1.60
N LEU A 173 9.64 -4.22 0.96
CA LEU A 173 10.31 -4.37 -0.35
C LEU A 173 9.62 -3.57 -1.46
N VAL A 174 8.31 -3.36 -1.35
CA VAL A 174 7.54 -2.59 -2.33
C VAL A 174 7.52 -1.08 -2.02
N VAL A 175 8.00 -0.66 -0.86
CA VAL A 175 7.93 0.75 -0.42
C VAL A 175 9.02 1.57 -1.12
N PRO A 176 8.65 2.59 -1.93
CA PRO A 176 9.64 3.45 -2.57
C PRO A 176 10.23 4.47 -1.58
N PHE A 177 11.56 4.51 -1.52
CA PHE A 177 12.33 5.54 -0.81
C PHE A 177 12.94 6.51 -1.83
N GLY A 178 12.36 7.71 -1.92
CA GLY A 178 12.69 8.66 -2.96
C GLY A 178 12.30 8.13 -4.35
N HIS A 179 13.29 8.02 -5.25
CA HIS A 179 13.10 7.53 -6.62
C HIS A 179 13.48 6.05 -6.78
N ARG A 180 13.64 5.31 -5.67
CA ARG A 180 14.10 3.92 -5.71
C ARG A 180 13.15 3.02 -4.93
N VAL A 181 12.87 1.85 -5.49
CA VAL A 181 12.07 0.79 -4.86
C VAL A 181 12.77 -0.55 -5.06
N VAL A 182 12.72 -1.46 -4.08
CA VAL A 182 13.38 -2.77 -4.23
C VAL A 182 12.64 -3.63 -5.24
N ALA A 183 11.30 -3.69 -5.14
CA ALA A 183 10.45 -4.40 -6.08
C ALA A 183 9.24 -3.55 -6.49
N ASP A 184 9.23 -3.06 -7.73
CA ASP A 184 8.09 -2.32 -8.31
C ASP A 184 7.04 -3.30 -8.85
N LEU A 185 6.24 -3.90 -7.96
CA LEU A 185 5.19 -4.85 -8.34
C LEU A 185 3.93 -4.14 -8.85
N GLU A 186 3.31 -4.65 -9.92
CA GLU A 186 2.02 -4.14 -10.43
C GLU A 186 0.91 -4.15 -9.36
N VAL A 187 1.00 -5.10 -8.44
CA VAL A 187 0.08 -5.28 -7.30
C VAL A 187 0.75 -4.94 -5.96
N GLY A 188 1.60 -3.91 -5.93
CA GLY A 188 2.39 -3.53 -4.75
C GLY A 188 1.55 -3.25 -3.49
N VAL A 189 0.41 -2.58 -3.62
CA VAL A 189 -0.52 -2.37 -2.49
C VAL A 189 -1.05 -3.70 -1.93
N VAL A 190 -1.40 -4.63 -2.82
CA VAL A 190 -1.89 -5.96 -2.43
C VAL A 190 -0.80 -6.77 -1.77
N TRP A 191 0.44 -6.72 -2.28
CA TRP A 191 1.59 -7.36 -1.66
C TRP A 191 1.78 -6.92 -0.21
N PHE A 192 1.75 -5.60 0.04
CA PHE A 192 1.87 -5.05 1.39
C PHE A 192 0.76 -5.61 2.31
N ASN A 193 -0.49 -5.63 1.83
CA ASN A 193 -1.64 -6.15 2.58
C ASN A 193 -1.51 -7.65 2.88
N VAL A 194 -1.08 -8.46 1.89
CA VAL A 194 -0.88 -9.91 2.09
C VAL A 194 0.18 -10.17 3.15
N MET A 195 1.29 -9.43 3.13
CA MET A 195 2.33 -9.59 4.15
C MET A 195 1.80 -9.24 5.54
N GLU A 196 0.99 -8.19 5.66
CA GLU A 196 0.33 -7.83 6.92
C GLU A 196 -0.63 -8.95 7.39
N VAL A 197 -1.53 -9.45 6.54
CA VAL A 197 -2.50 -10.50 6.90
C VAL A 197 -1.82 -11.80 7.36
N LEU A 198 -0.66 -12.15 6.78
CA LEU A 198 0.13 -13.30 7.22
C LEU A 198 0.55 -13.19 8.70
N THR A 199 0.68 -11.99 9.24
CA THR A 199 1.03 -11.77 10.65
C THR A 199 -0.07 -12.24 11.60
N TRP A 200 -1.33 -12.29 11.17
CA TRP A 200 -2.44 -12.78 12.00
C TRP A 200 -2.27 -14.27 12.25
N GLY A 201 -1.99 -15.01 11.18
CA GLY A 201 -1.62 -16.42 11.25
C GLY A 201 -0.39 -16.61 12.12
N GLY A 202 0.65 -15.78 11.93
CA GLY A 202 1.86 -15.82 12.75
C GLY A 202 1.60 -15.67 14.25
N LEU A 203 0.84 -14.65 14.65
CA LEU A 203 0.54 -14.36 16.06
C LEU A 203 -0.41 -15.40 16.66
N TRP A 204 -1.37 -15.91 15.89
CA TRP A 204 -2.23 -17.00 16.34
C TRP A 204 -1.44 -18.30 16.55
N LEU A 205 -0.56 -18.67 15.60
CA LEU A 205 0.33 -19.83 15.72
C LEU A 205 1.27 -19.71 16.92
N ALA A 206 1.80 -18.51 17.18
CA ALA A 206 2.59 -18.24 18.38
C ALA A 206 1.77 -18.35 19.68
N GLY A 207 0.46 -18.09 19.62
CA GLY A 207 -0.47 -18.28 20.73
C GLY A 207 -0.84 -19.74 20.98
N TRP A 208 -1.06 -20.50 19.91
CA TRP A 208 -1.43 -21.93 19.94
C TRP A 208 -0.25 -22.84 20.31
N GLY A 209 0.92 -22.61 19.71
CA GLY A 209 2.10 -23.48 19.82
C GLY A 209 2.54 -23.83 21.24
N PRO A 210 2.52 -22.89 22.21
CA PRO A 210 2.85 -23.19 23.60
C PRO A 210 1.86 -24.12 24.33
N ASN A 211 0.70 -24.46 23.78
CA ASN A 211 -0.29 -25.31 24.47
C ASN A 211 -0.65 -24.79 25.89
N ALA A 212 -0.86 -23.48 26.02
CA ALA A 212 -1.21 -22.82 27.28
C ALA A 212 -2.49 -21.99 27.12
N ALA A 213 -3.41 -22.09 28.08
CA ALA A 213 -4.74 -21.49 27.99
C ALA A 213 -4.70 -19.97 27.76
N PHE A 214 -3.89 -19.23 28.53
CA PHE A 214 -3.79 -17.77 28.38
C PHE A 214 -3.12 -17.34 27.07
N SER A 215 -2.13 -18.11 26.60
CA SER A 215 -1.50 -17.90 25.29
C SER A 215 -2.50 -18.09 24.15
N LEU A 216 -3.31 -19.15 24.23
CA LEU A 216 -4.34 -19.47 23.25
C LEU A 216 -5.44 -18.39 23.21
N ILE A 217 -5.91 -17.94 24.37
CA ILE A 217 -6.88 -16.83 24.47
C ILE A 217 -6.31 -15.56 23.84
N GLY A 218 -5.03 -15.26 24.10
CA GLY A 218 -4.31 -14.18 23.43
C GLY A 218 -4.34 -14.32 21.90
N GLY A 219 -4.00 -15.50 21.39
CA GLY A 219 -4.02 -15.80 19.95
C GLY A 219 -5.38 -15.55 19.29
N TYR A 220 -6.48 -15.97 19.93
CA TYR A 220 -7.83 -15.68 19.42
C TYR A 220 -8.20 -14.19 19.49
N ARG A 221 -7.74 -13.47 20.53
CA ARG A 221 -7.90 -12.01 20.58
C ARG A 221 -7.18 -11.32 19.42
N PHE A 222 -6.00 -11.80 19.01
CA PHE A 222 -5.28 -11.28 17.85
C PHE A 222 -6.10 -11.45 16.56
N ILE A 223 -6.66 -12.64 16.31
CA ILE A 223 -7.52 -12.88 15.13
C ILE A 223 -8.75 -11.97 15.15
N ALA A 224 -9.46 -11.90 16.29
CA ALA A 224 -10.69 -11.12 16.39
C ALA A 224 -10.43 -9.63 16.13
N GLN A 225 -9.32 -9.10 16.66
CA GLN A 225 -8.92 -7.72 16.40
C GLN A 225 -8.42 -7.52 14.96
N GLY A 226 -7.68 -8.49 14.42
CA GLY A 226 -7.28 -8.58 13.01
C GLY A 226 -8.45 -8.30 12.08
N LEU A 227 -9.49 -9.13 12.21
CA LEU A 227 -10.69 -9.06 11.38
C LEU A 227 -11.38 -7.69 11.45
N ALA A 228 -11.33 -7.02 12.61
CA ALA A 228 -12.00 -5.74 12.82
C ALA A 228 -11.33 -4.57 12.10
N TYR A 229 -10.00 -4.47 12.09
CA TYR A 229 -9.31 -3.34 11.44
C TYR A 229 -9.11 -3.53 9.94
N GLU A 230 -9.18 -4.77 9.45
CA GLU A 230 -8.83 -5.10 8.08
C GLU A 230 -9.81 -4.55 7.07
N LEU A 231 -11.11 -4.70 7.33
CA LEU A 231 -12.12 -4.17 6.42
C LEU A 231 -11.97 -2.65 6.25
N PRO A 232 -11.87 -1.82 7.32
CA PRO A 232 -11.52 -0.41 7.19
C PRO A 232 -10.19 -0.14 6.47
N LEU A 233 -9.13 -0.91 6.77
CA LEU A 233 -7.82 -0.78 6.13
C LEU A 233 -7.93 -1.01 4.62
N MET A 234 -8.60 -2.08 4.19
CA MET A 234 -8.79 -2.41 2.79
C MET A 234 -9.53 -1.28 2.04
N PHE A 235 -10.57 -0.70 2.62
CA PHE A 235 -11.26 0.45 1.99
C PHE A 235 -10.37 1.70 1.92
N ALA A 236 -9.50 1.93 2.91
CA ALA A 236 -8.52 3.01 2.85
C ALA A 236 -7.47 2.77 1.74
N LEU A 237 -6.98 1.54 1.59
CA LEU A 237 -6.07 1.15 0.50
C LEU A 237 -6.74 1.26 -0.87
N ILE A 238 -7.99 0.80 -0.99
CA ILE A 238 -8.80 0.93 -2.21
C ILE A 238 -8.94 2.40 -2.58
N SER A 239 -9.24 3.28 -1.62
CA SER A 239 -9.36 4.73 -1.86
C SER A 239 -8.11 5.30 -2.52
N ALA A 240 -6.92 4.98 -2.01
CA ALA A 240 -5.65 5.41 -2.59
C ALA A 240 -5.42 4.80 -3.99
N GLY A 241 -5.75 3.51 -4.17
CA GLY A 241 -5.63 2.80 -5.44
C GLY A 241 -6.54 3.36 -6.53
N THR A 242 -7.82 3.62 -6.23
CA THR A 242 -8.74 4.28 -7.17
C THR A 242 -8.30 5.71 -7.45
N GLY A 243 -7.86 6.47 -6.44
CA GLY A 243 -7.35 7.82 -6.63
C GLY A 243 -6.17 7.91 -7.60
N ALA A 244 -5.36 6.86 -7.68
CA ALA A 244 -4.21 6.75 -8.58
C ALA A 244 -4.49 6.00 -9.89
N GLU A 245 -5.65 5.35 -10.03
CA GLU A 245 -5.97 4.40 -11.11
C GLU A 245 -4.92 3.28 -11.27
N SER A 246 -4.23 2.89 -10.18
CA SER A 246 -3.18 1.88 -10.18
C SER A 246 -2.97 1.29 -8.78
N LEU A 247 -2.56 0.03 -8.72
CA LEU A 247 -2.13 -0.66 -7.49
C LEU A 247 -0.60 -0.69 -7.32
N ARG A 248 0.12 -0.12 -8.29
CA ARG A 248 1.58 0.00 -8.27
C ARG A 248 1.97 1.26 -7.51
N LEU A 249 2.85 1.12 -6.51
CA LEU A 249 3.17 2.22 -5.59
C LEU A 249 3.89 3.39 -6.27
N SER A 250 4.71 3.11 -7.29
CA SER A 250 5.36 4.15 -8.08
C SER A 250 4.35 5.04 -8.83
N ASP A 251 3.27 4.47 -9.36
CA ASP A 251 2.18 5.22 -10.00
C ASP A 251 1.34 6.00 -8.98
N ILE A 252 1.11 5.43 -7.79
CA ILE A 252 0.39 6.10 -6.70
C ILE A 252 1.15 7.36 -6.24
N VAL A 253 2.47 7.28 -6.11
CA VAL A 253 3.30 8.45 -5.82
C VAL A 253 3.21 9.48 -6.95
N ALA A 254 3.25 9.04 -8.21
CA ALA A 254 3.15 9.91 -9.36
C ALA A 254 1.77 10.56 -9.53
N ALA A 255 0.69 9.94 -9.04
CA ALA A 255 -0.66 10.48 -9.08
C ALA A 255 -0.89 11.62 -8.06
N GLN A 256 -0.04 11.73 -7.04
CA GLN A 256 -0.11 12.76 -5.99
C GLN A 256 0.60 14.07 -6.37
N GLN A 257 0.81 14.29 -7.67
CA GLN A 257 1.35 15.54 -8.19
C GLN A 257 0.32 16.67 -8.09
N GLY A 258 0.57 17.60 -7.18
CA GLY A 258 -0.28 18.77 -6.95
C GLY A 258 -0.96 18.72 -5.59
N LEU A 259 -1.77 17.68 -5.33
CA LEU A 259 -2.47 17.51 -4.07
C LEU A 259 -2.25 16.10 -3.51
N TRP A 260 -1.78 16.03 -2.26
CA TRP A 260 -1.57 14.77 -1.55
C TRP A 260 -2.90 14.11 -1.20
N PHE A 261 -2.94 12.78 -1.23
CA PHE A 261 -4.18 12.05 -0.92
C PHE A 261 -4.60 12.26 0.53
N ALA A 262 -3.67 12.54 1.46
CA ALA A 262 -4.02 12.91 2.84
C ALA A 262 -4.94 14.15 2.94
N VAL A 263 -4.88 15.08 1.97
CA VAL A 263 -5.64 16.34 2.04
C VAL A 263 -7.08 16.16 1.56
N TRP A 264 -7.31 15.42 0.48
CA TRP A 264 -8.65 15.24 -0.10
C TRP A 264 -9.27 13.87 0.20
N MET A 265 -8.50 12.94 0.79
CA MET A 265 -8.99 11.71 1.39
C MET A 265 -8.60 11.60 2.89
N PRO A 266 -8.94 12.60 3.72
CA PRO A 266 -8.48 12.64 5.10
C PRO A 266 -9.00 11.45 5.93
N VAL A 267 -10.21 10.96 5.64
CA VAL A 267 -10.76 9.78 6.32
C VAL A 267 -9.90 8.55 6.04
N ALA A 268 -9.57 8.28 4.77
CA ALA A 268 -8.77 7.11 4.41
C ALA A 268 -7.38 7.18 5.05
N PHE A 269 -6.79 8.37 5.09
CA PHE A 269 -5.50 8.58 5.74
C PHE A 269 -5.56 8.33 7.26
N VAL A 270 -6.54 8.90 7.97
CA VAL A 270 -6.68 8.71 9.42
C VAL A 270 -6.99 7.25 9.77
N VAL A 271 -7.88 6.60 9.01
CA VAL A 271 -8.20 5.20 9.23
C VAL A 271 -7.01 4.31 8.93
N TYR A 272 -6.25 4.58 7.87
CA TYR A 272 -5.00 3.89 7.60
C TYR A 272 -4.03 3.99 8.79
N LEU A 273 -3.80 5.19 9.33
CA LEU A 273 -2.91 5.37 10.50
C LEU A 273 -3.42 4.62 11.74
N ALA A 274 -4.74 4.62 11.97
CA ALA A 274 -5.36 3.86 13.05
C ALA A 274 -5.17 2.35 12.86
N SER A 275 -5.34 1.84 11.63
CA SER A 275 -5.09 0.45 11.29
C SER A 275 -3.61 0.06 11.43
N VAL A 276 -2.66 0.96 11.13
CA VAL A 276 -1.22 0.70 11.39
C VAL A 276 -0.94 0.43 12.86
N LEU A 277 -1.57 1.19 13.77
CA LEU A 277 -1.47 0.89 15.21
C LEU A 277 -2.13 -0.44 15.55
N ALA A 278 -3.27 -0.74 14.92
CA ALA A 278 -4.06 -1.94 15.19
C ALA A 278 -3.36 -3.24 14.76
N PHE A 279 -2.76 -3.29 13.56
CA PHE A 279 -2.05 -4.49 13.06
C PHE A 279 -0.65 -4.65 13.62
N SER A 280 -0.03 -3.56 14.11
CA SER A 280 1.21 -3.69 14.89
C SER A 280 0.94 -4.29 16.27
N PHE A 281 -0.34 -4.35 16.66
CA PHE A 281 -0.84 -4.79 17.97
C PHE A 281 -0.13 -4.11 19.14
N LEU A 282 0.40 -2.90 18.93
CA LEU A 282 1.00 -2.09 19.96
C LEU A 282 -0.09 -1.16 20.52
N GLY A 283 0.12 -0.61 21.73
CA GLY A 283 -0.83 0.34 22.32
C GLY A 283 -1.23 1.44 21.31
N PRO A 284 -2.50 1.87 21.26
CA PRO A 284 -3.62 1.51 22.13
C PRO A 284 -4.29 0.16 21.82
N PHE A 285 -3.89 -0.54 20.76
CA PHE A 285 -4.50 -1.80 20.32
C PHE A 285 -3.73 -3.03 20.80
N GLY A 286 -3.11 -2.93 21.98
CA GLY A 286 -2.31 -3.98 22.60
C GLY A 286 -3.09 -5.04 23.39
N TYR A 287 -4.42 -4.97 23.38
CA TYR A 287 -5.32 -5.84 24.17
C TYR A 287 -5.06 -7.36 24.04
N PRO A 288 -4.66 -7.91 22.87
CA PRO A 288 -4.36 -9.33 22.74
C PRO A 288 -3.12 -9.82 23.51
N ALA A 289 -2.27 -8.91 23.99
CA ALA A 289 -1.06 -9.22 24.75
C ALA A 289 -0.97 -8.38 26.05
N ASP A 290 -2.11 -7.95 26.58
CA ASP A 290 -2.17 -7.13 27.79
C ASP A 290 -2.03 -7.97 29.07
N ARG A 291 -1.87 -7.28 30.20
CA ARG A 291 -1.61 -7.87 31.51
C ARG A 291 -2.81 -8.61 32.10
N ASP A 292 -4.02 -8.32 31.65
CA ASP A 292 -5.25 -8.96 32.11
C ASP A 292 -5.28 -10.48 31.85
N ILE A 293 -4.60 -10.93 30.80
CA ILE A 293 -4.42 -12.35 30.45
C ILE A 293 -2.96 -12.81 30.58
N ALA A 294 -2.23 -12.26 31.57
CA ALA A 294 -0.83 -12.60 31.83
C ALA A 294 0.11 -12.46 30.61
N GLY A 295 -0.15 -11.48 29.73
CA GLY A 295 0.66 -11.21 28.54
C GLY A 295 0.28 -12.00 27.29
N GLY A 296 -0.75 -12.85 27.35
CA GLY A 296 -1.31 -13.57 26.19
C GLY A 296 -0.23 -14.32 25.41
N VAL A 297 -0.15 -14.08 24.09
CA VAL A 297 0.84 -14.71 23.19
C VAL A 297 2.29 -14.44 23.63
N LEU A 298 2.57 -13.35 24.33
CA LEU A 298 3.91 -13.05 24.83
C LEU A 298 4.22 -13.68 26.19
N GLY A 299 3.22 -14.22 26.91
CA GLY A 299 3.36 -14.74 28.26
C GLY A 299 4.34 -15.91 28.34
N GLU A 300 4.14 -16.89 27.45
CA GLU A 300 4.95 -18.13 27.41
C GLU A 300 6.29 -17.94 26.69
N THR A 301 6.37 -17.03 25.72
CA THR A 301 7.62 -16.78 25.00
C THR A 301 8.71 -16.23 25.89
N SER A 302 9.96 -16.60 25.61
CA SER A 302 11.14 -16.20 26.37
C SER A 302 12.38 -16.19 25.49
N GLY A 303 13.45 -15.56 25.97
CA GLY A 303 14.70 -15.41 25.23
C GLY A 303 14.50 -14.86 23.81
N VAL A 304 15.06 -15.57 22.84
CA VAL A 304 15.02 -15.20 21.41
C VAL A 304 13.59 -15.14 20.87
N ASP A 305 12.68 -16.03 21.29
CA ASP A 305 11.30 -16.05 20.77
C ASP A 305 10.54 -14.77 21.14
N ARG A 306 10.73 -14.31 22.40
CA ARG A 306 10.17 -13.05 22.86
C ARG A 306 10.78 -11.86 22.12
N LEU A 307 12.10 -11.89 21.89
CA LEU A 307 12.79 -10.86 21.12
C LEU A 307 12.22 -10.76 19.71
N MET A 308 12.07 -11.88 19.00
CA MET A 308 11.56 -11.94 17.63
C MET A 308 10.13 -11.42 17.50
N LEU A 309 9.21 -11.84 18.39
CA LEU A 309 7.82 -11.35 18.38
C LEU A 309 7.74 -9.86 18.71
N GLN A 310 8.51 -9.39 19.69
CA GLN A 310 8.51 -7.98 20.06
C GLN A 310 9.13 -7.12 18.95
N ALA A 311 10.24 -7.55 18.37
CA ALA A 311 10.89 -6.88 17.24
C ALA A 311 9.97 -6.86 16.01
N GLY A 312 9.34 -7.98 15.68
CA GLY A 312 8.40 -8.09 14.56
C GLY A 312 7.27 -7.06 14.63
N ARG A 313 6.67 -6.86 15.82
CA ARG A 313 5.63 -5.84 16.03
C ARG A 313 6.13 -4.40 15.83
N TRP A 314 7.37 -4.11 16.23
CA TRP A 314 7.99 -2.79 15.96
C TRP A 314 8.37 -2.62 14.48
N LEU A 315 8.79 -3.70 13.81
CA LEU A 315 9.03 -3.70 12.37
C LEU A 315 7.73 -3.46 11.59
N LEU A 316 6.60 -4.06 12.01
CA LEU A 316 5.29 -3.79 11.41
C LEU A 316 4.88 -2.33 11.55
N LEU A 317 5.07 -1.74 12.74
CA LEU A 317 4.79 -0.33 12.98
C LEU A 317 5.62 0.56 12.05
N ALA A 318 6.92 0.28 11.94
CA ALA A 318 7.83 1.01 11.07
C ALA A 318 7.47 0.83 9.58
N ALA A 319 7.11 -0.38 9.16
CA ALA A 319 6.72 -0.68 7.78
C ALA A 319 5.42 0.03 7.39
N GLY A 320 4.41 0.00 8.28
CA GLY A 320 3.17 0.75 8.08
C GLY A 320 3.38 2.26 8.03
N ALA A 321 4.22 2.81 8.91
CA ALA A 321 4.58 4.23 8.85
C ALA A 321 5.30 4.60 7.54
N ALA A 322 6.21 3.74 7.06
CA ALA A 322 6.92 3.95 5.81
C ALA A 322 5.98 3.88 4.60
N MET A 323 5.03 2.95 4.60
CA MET A 323 4.02 2.77 3.55
C MET A 323 2.97 3.90 3.52
N ALA A 324 2.72 4.59 4.64
CA ALA A 324 1.87 5.78 4.68
C ALA A 324 2.35 6.88 3.72
N VAL A 325 3.67 7.02 3.56
CA VAL A 325 4.29 8.10 2.79
C VAL A 325 4.02 8.01 1.29
N PRO A 326 4.26 6.88 0.61
CA PRO A 326 3.90 6.72 -0.79
C PRO A 326 2.39 6.67 -1.00
N LEU A 327 1.60 6.12 -0.06
CA LEU A 327 0.15 6.03 -0.20
C LEU A 327 -0.55 7.40 -0.11
N PHE A 328 -0.17 8.23 0.87
CA PHE A 328 -0.95 9.43 1.21
C PHE A 328 -0.18 10.75 1.21
N LEU A 329 1.15 10.74 1.32
CA LEU A 329 1.98 11.94 1.51
C LEU A 329 2.91 12.23 0.32
N GLY A 330 2.59 11.73 -0.87
CA GLY A 330 3.29 12.05 -2.11
C GLY A 330 4.73 11.55 -2.17
N GLY A 331 5.09 10.49 -1.44
CA GLY A 331 6.42 9.88 -1.52
C GLY A 331 7.56 10.85 -1.19
N GLY A 332 8.60 10.85 -2.02
CA GLY A 332 9.78 11.71 -1.87
C GLY A 332 9.60 13.19 -2.25
N ALA A 333 8.37 13.66 -2.44
CA ALA A 333 8.13 15.02 -2.89
C ALA A 333 8.35 16.09 -1.81
N GLY A 334 9.23 17.06 -2.05
CA GLY A 334 9.40 18.24 -1.20
C GLY A 334 10.49 19.19 -1.70
N PRO A 335 10.57 20.42 -1.17
CA PRO A 335 11.54 21.43 -1.58
C PRO A 335 12.95 21.15 -1.02
N GLY A 336 14.00 21.56 -1.75
CA GLY A 336 15.37 21.75 -1.25
C GLY A 336 16.19 20.51 -0.87
N LEU A 337 15.58 19.35 -0.62
CA LEU A 337 16.25 18.12 -0.20
C LEU A 337 16.09 16.99 -1.22
N PRO A 338 17.02 16.02 -1.26
CA PRO A 338 16.88 14.86 -2.13
C PRO A 338 15.65 14.02 -1.74
N ALA A 339 15.02 13.39 -2.74
CA ALA A 339 13.74 12.71 -2.54
C ALA A 339 13.75 11.60 -1.48
N TRP A 340 14.87 10.88 -1.33
CA TRP A 340 15.00 9.83 -0.31
C TRP A 340 14.96 10.42 1.11
N ALA A 341 15.52 11.62 1.31
CA ALA A 341 15.51 12.29 2.60
C ALA A 341 14.10 12.77 2.95
N TRP A 342 13.33 13.26 1.97
CA TRP A 342 11.92 13.60 2.18
C TRP A 342 11.06 12.40 2.51
N SER A 343 11.25 11.26 1.83
CA SER A 343 10.58 10.01 2.19
C SER A 343 10.91 9.62 3.64
N LEU A 344 12.18 9.73 4.05
CA LEU A 344 12.61 9.39 5.41
C LEU A 344 12.05 10.35 6.46
N ILE A 345 12.10 11.67 6.22
CA ILE A 345 11.57 12.68 7.14
C ILE A 345 10.07 12.47 7.36
N LYS A 346 9.30 12.27 6.27
CA LYS A 346 7.86 12.00 6.38
C LYS A 346 7.58 10.68 7.10
N THR A 347 8.38 9.65 6.83
CA THR A 347 8.26 8.35 7.52
C THR A 347 8.50 8.52 9.02
N LEU A 348 9.56 9.25 9.41
CA LEU A 348 9.87 9.54 10.81
C LEU A 348 8.79 10.42 11.48
N ALA A 349 8.20 11.37 10.74
CA ALA A 349 7.11 12.19 11.25
C ALA A 349 5.85 11.35 11.51
N VAL A 350 5.46 10.48 10.57
CA VAL A 350 4.34 9.54 10.76
C VAL A 350 4.65 8.57 11.90
N LEU A 351 5.84 7.97 11.93
CA LEU A 351 6.24 7.03 12.97
C LEU A 351 6.26 7.68 14.35
N GLY A 352 6.78 8.90 14.46
CA GLY A 352 6.77 9.69 15.68
C GLY A 352 5.35 10.03 16.15
N LEU A 353 4.44 10.37 15.22
CA LEU A 353 3.01 10.55 15.52
C LEU A 353 2.40 9.27 16.07
N LEU A 354 2.61 8.11 15.43
CA LEU A 354 2.06 6.83 15.89
C LEU A 354 2.60 6.45 17.28
N VAL A 355 3.90 6.61 17.52
CA VAL A 355 4.53 6.39 18.83
C VAL A 355 3.99 7.35 19.89
N TRP A 356 3.73 8.61 19.53
CA TRP A 356 3.12 9.59 20.41
C TRP A 356 1.67 9.22 20.76
N VAL A 357 0.84 8.88 19.77
CA VAL A 357 -0.56 8.46 19.97
C VAL A 357 -0.62 7.24 20.88
N ARG A 358 0.22 6.22 20.62
CA ARG A 358 0.35 5.01 21.44
C ARG A 358 0.50 5.30 22.93
N ARG A 359 1.27 6.33 23.28
CA ARG A 359 1.54 6.69 24.68
C ARG A 359 0.45 7.55 25.32
N ARG A 360 -0.31 8.29 24.51
CA ARG A 360 -1.39 9.16 25.00
C ARG A 360 -2.73 8.43 25.16
N MET A 361 -2.93 7.35 24.43
CA MET A 361 -4.16 6.58 24.50
C MET A 361 -3.99 5.33 25.39
N PRO A 362 -4.94 5.04 26.30
CA PRO A 362 -4.95 3.79 27.04
C PRO A 362 -5.23 2.60 26.12
N THR A 363 -4.92 1.39 26.57
CA THR A 363 -5.30 0.18 25.83
C THR A 363 -6.82 0.12 25.68
N VAL A 364 -7.29 0.04 24.44
CA VAL A 364 -8.71 -0.11 24.11
C VAL A 364 -9.04 -1.59 24.09
N ARG A 365 -10.14 -1.97 24.77
CA ARG A 365 -10.63 -3.34 24.73
C ARG A 365 -11.13 -3.71 23.33
N ALA A 366 -10.89 -4.95 22.90
CA ALA A 366 -11.24 -5.39 21.56
C ALA A 366 -12.74 -5.32 21.27
N ASP A 367 -13.62 -5.60 22.25
CA ASP A 367 -15.07 -5.53 22.08
C ASP A 367 -15.53 -4.13 21.61
N ARG A 368 -15.05 -3.08 22.28
CA ARG A 368 -15.35 -1.68 21.91
C ARG A 368 -14.74 -1.29 20.57
N TYR A 369 -13.54 -1.77 20.28
CA TYR A 369 -12.89 -1.49 19.01
C TYR A 369 -13.62 -2.16 17.84
N VAL A 370 -14.01 -3.43 17.98
CA VAL A 370 -14.77 -4.17 16.98
C VAL A 370 -16.06 -3.44 16.68
N GLU A 371 -16.86 -3.11 17.71
CA GLU A 371 -18.10 -2.35 17.52
C GLU A 371 -17.87 -1.03 16.77
N PHE A 372 -16.87 -0.26 17.17
CA PHE A 372 -16.51 1.00 16.50
C PHE A 372 -16.07 0.79 15.05
N ALA A 373 -15.28 -0.24 14.77
CA ALA A 373 -14.82 -0.55 13.43
C ALA A 373 -15.98 -0.89 12.51
N TRP A 374 -16.90 -1.75 12.96
CA TRP A 374 -18.04 -2.20 12.18
C TRP A 374 -19.11 -1.13 11.97
N VAL A 375 -19.44 -0.38 13.02
CA VAL A 375 -20.54 0.60 12.99
C VAL A 375 -20.09 1.95 12.44
N VAL A 376 -18.84 2.36 12.67
CA VAL A 376 -18.35 3.70 12.30
C VAL A 376 -17.30 3.64 11.20
N LEU A 377 -16.20 2.89 11.38
CA LEU A 377 -15.08 2.94 10.44
C LEU A 377 -15.42 2.35 9.06
N ILE A 378 -16.15 1.23 9.00
CA ILE A 378 -16.53 0.61 7.73
C ILE A 378 -17.43 1.55 6.90
N PRO A 379 -18.57 2.07 7.39
CA PRO A 379 -19.38 3.00 6.61
C PRO A 379 -18.62 4.26 6.19
N LEU A 380 -17.81 4.80 7.11
CA LEU A 380 -17.04 6.03 6.86
C LEU A 380 -15.97 5.83 5.77
N THR A 381 -15.28 4.70 5.77
CA THR A 381 -14.28 4.37 4.75
C THR A 381 -14.90 4.04 3.40
N ILE A 382 -16.07 3.38 3.38
CA ILE A 382 -16.84 3.18 2.13
C ILE A 382 -17.24 4.54 1.54
N ALA A 383 -17.78 5.44 2.35
CA ALA A 383 -18.14 6.79 1.93
C ALA A 383 -16.92 7.55 1.37
N GLN A 384 -15.77 7.43 2.02
CA GLN A 384 -14.53 8.02 1.53
C GLN A 384 -14.05 7.38 0.22
N ALA A 385 -14.18 6.07 0.04
CA ALA A 385 -13.77 5.36 -1.16
C ALA A 385 -14.63 5.71 -2.40
N LEU A 386 -15.89 6.11 -2.18
CA LEU A 386 -16.75 6.64 -3.23
C LEU A 386 -16.24 7.96 -3.80
N VAL A 387 -15.59 8.81 -2.99
CA VAL A 387 -15.06 10.11 -3.43
C VAL A 387 -14.04 9.99 -4.59
N PRO A 388 -12.92 9.24 -4.47
CA PRO A 388 -12.02 9.03 -5.61
C PRO A 388 -12.69 8.34 -6.77
N ALA A 389 -13.59 7.38 -6.53
CA ALA A 389 -14.28 6.68 -7.60
C ALA A 389 -15.12 7.63 -8.47
N LEU A 390 -15.86 8.56 -7.85
CA LEU A 390 -16.64 9.58 -8.55
C LEU A 390 -15.74 10.59 -9.27
N VAL A 391 -14.63 11.00 -8.65
CA VAL A 391 -13.67 11.94 -9.26
C VAL A 391 -13.04 11.34 -10.51
N VAL A 392 -12.68 10.05 -10.49
CA VAL A 392 -12.12 9.33 -11.64
C VAL A 392 -13.17 9.15 -12.73
N LEU A 393 -14.40 8.79 -12.38
CA LEU A 393 -15.49 8.60 -13.36
C LEU A 393 -15.85 9.89 -14.12
N ASN A 394 -15.67 11.05 -13.49
CA ASN A 394 -15.98 12.35 -14.08
C ASN A 394 -14.83 12.98 -14.90
N ARG A 395 -13.68 12.31 -15.02
CA ARG A 395 -12.54 12.73 -15.85
C ARG A 395 -12.58 12.06 -17.21
#